data_AF-A0A9E2U9S1-F1
#
_entry.id   AF-A0A9E2U9S1-F1
#
_cell.length_a   1.000
_cell.length_b   1.000
_cell.length_c   1.000
_cell.angle_alpha   90.00
_cell.angle_beta   90.00
_cell.angle_gamma   90.00
#
_symmetry.space_group_name_H-M   'P 1'
#
loop_
_entity.id
_entity.type
_entity.pdbx_description
1 polymer ?
#
loop_
_entity_poly.entity_id
_entity_poly.type
_entity_poly.pdbx_seq_one_letter_code
_entity_poly.pdbx_strand_id
1 'polypeptide(L)' 'MFVAGDTAQIVLDWSIDGTGPDGKHVHLEASASDVLRRGADGLWRYIIDNAQGTAVRQPA' A
#
# COMPACT_ATOMS: atom_id res chain seq x y z
N MET A 1 -7.60 -4.91 -9.31
CA MET A 1 -8.10 -3.53 -9.16
C MET A 1 -9.59 -3.53 -9.41
N PHE A 2 -10.38 -3.02 -8.46
CA PHE A 2 -11.82 -2.86 -8.56
C PHE A 2 -12.12 -1.36 -8.73
N VAL A 3 -12.83 -0.97 -9.78
CA VAL A 3 -13.01 0.44 -10.16
C VAL A 3 -14.47 0.87 -10.02
N ALA A 4 -14.69 2.03 -9.42
CA ALA A 4 -15.97 2.72 -9.30
C ALA A 4 -15.80 4.21 -9.63
N GLY A 5 -16.07 4.58 -10.89
CA GLY A 5 -15.88 5.96 -11.37
C GLY A 5 -14.42 6.39 -11.36
N ASP A 6 -14.12 7.47 -10.64
CA ASP A 6 -12.77 7.99 -10.44
C ASP A 6 -12.06 7.35 -9.23
N THR A 7 -12.68 6.38 -8.57
CA THR A 7 -12.18 5.74 -7.35
C THR A 7 -11.93 4.26 -7.61
N ALA A 8 -10.91 3.69 -6.97
CA ALA A 8 -10.60 2.27 -7.11
C ALA A 8 -10.02 1.67 -5.82
N GLN A 9 -10.25 0.37 -5.62
CA GLN A 9 -9.56 -0.45 -4.63
C GLN A 9 -8.53 -1.34 -5.33
N ILE A 10 -7.34 -1.46 -4.76
CA ILE A 10 -6.37 -2.50 -5.10
C ILE A 10 -6.12 -3.39 -3.90
N VAL A 11 -5.87 -4.66 -4.19
CA VAL A 11 -5.38 -5.64 -3.23
C VAL A 11 -4.14 -6.23 -3.86
N LEU A 12 -3.02 -6.18 -3.14
CA LEU A 12 -1.73 -6.65 -3.63
C LEU A 12 -0.92 -7.24 -2.48
N ASP A 13 -0.03 -8.15 -2.83
CA ASP A 13 1.08 -8.52 -1.96
C ASP A 13 2.27 -7.61 -2.27
N TRP A 14 2.96 -7.13 -1.25
CA TRP A 14 4.12 -6.27 -1.38
C TRP A 14 5.27 -6.76 -0.51
N SER A 15 6.49 -6.43 -0.93
CA SER A 15 7.68 -6.61 -0.12
C SER A 15 8.63 -5.42 -0.27
N ILE A 16 9.35 -5.12 0.80
CA ILE A 16 10.45 -4.15 0.85
C ILE A 16 11.66 -4.91 1.37
N ASP A 17 12.69 -4.97 0.54
CA ASP A 17 13.99 -5.55 0.89
C ASP A 17 15.07 -4.47 0.74
N GLY A 18 15.88 -4.26 1.78
CA GLY A 18 16.87 -3.20 1.74
C GLY A 18 17.70 -3.05 3.01
N THR A 19 18.28 -1.85 3.17
CA THR A 19 19.13 -1.51 4.31
C THR A 19 18.50 -0.35 5.09
N GLY A 20 18.30 -0.55 6.38
CA GLY A 20 17.76 0.46 7.30
C GLY A 20 18.78 1.56 7.63
N PRO A 21 18.34 2.65 8.28
CA PRO A 21 19.22 3.76 8.67
C PRO A 21 20.35 3.36 9.62
N ASP A 22 20.22 2.23 10.32
CA ASP A 22 21.24 1.67 11.20
C ASP A 22 22.24 0.74 10.46
N GLY A 23 22.14 0.65 9.14
CA GLY A 23 22.98 -0.21 8.30
C GLY A 23 22.58 -1.68 8.33
N LYS A 24 21.52 -2.07 9.06
CA LYS A 24 21.06 -3.47 9.08
C LYS A 24 20.14 -3.77 7.91
N HIS A 25 20.12 -5.03 7.50
CA HIS A 25 19.16 -5.51 6.51
C HIS A 25 17.73 -5.46 7.06
N VAL A 26 16.80 -5.00 6.23
CA VAL A 26 15.36 -4.98 6.52
C VAL A 26 14.64 -5.78 5.44
N HIS A 27 13.73 -6.64 5.87
CA HIS A 27 12.79 -7.35 5.02
C HIS A 27 11.39 -7.19 5.62
N LEU A 28 10.50 -6.55 4.87
CA LEU A 28 9.10 -6.32 5.24
C LEU A 28 8.21 -6.87 4.13
N GLU A 29 7.12 -7.52 4.50
CA GLU A 29 6.13 -8.02 3.55
C GLU A 29 4.75 -8.04 4.18
N ALA A 30 3.71 -7.84 3.38
CA ALA A 30 2.31 -8.04 3.76
C ALA A 30 1.39 -8.01 2.52
N SER A 31 0.09 -8.25 2.76
CA SER A 31 -0.97 -7.96 1.80
C SER A 31 -1.62 -6.61 2.14
N ALA A 32 -1.70 -5.73 1.14
CA ALA A 32 -2.30 -4.41 1.26
C ALA A 32 -3.75 -4.35 0.73
N SER A 33 -4.51 -3.35 1.18
CA SER A 33 -5.81 -3.00 0.62
C SER A 33 -5.96 -1.49 0.47
N ASP A 34 -5.53 -0.97 -0.67
CA ASP A 34 -5.40 0.47 -0.87
C ASP A 34 -6.57 1.04 -1.66
N VAL A 35 -6.85 2.33 -1.43
CA VAL A 35 -7.86 3.09 -2.17
C VAL A 35 -7.17 4.20 -2.95
N LEU A 36 -7.52 4.33 -4.22
CA LEU A 36 -6.96 5.31 -5.14
C LEU A 36 -8.06 6.21 -5.69
N ARG A 37 -7.67 7.44 -6.05
CA ARG A 37 -8.47 8.35 -6.89
C ARG A 37 -7.71 8.70 -8.17
N ARG A 38 -8.41 8.72 -9.29
CA ARG A 38 -7.92 9.18 -10.58
C ARG A 38 -8.11 10.69 -10.68
N GLY A 39 -7.02 11.42 -10.87
CA GLY A 39 -7.08 12.85 -11.11
C GLY A 39 -7.62 13.19 -12.51
N ALA A 40 -7.90 14.48 -12.74
CA ALA A 40 -8.24 15.00 -14.07
C ALA A 40 -7.11 14.79 -15.10
N ASP A 41 -5.88 14.60 -14.63
CA ASP A 41 -4.71 14.21 -15.42
C ASP A 41 -4.68 12.72 -15.81
N GLY A 42 -5.70 11.94 -15.41
CA GLY A 42 -5.83 10.53 -15.73
C GLY A 42 -4.94 9.61 -14.88
N LEU A 43 -4.19 10.15 -13.92
CA LEU A 43 -3.28 9.39 -13.06
C LEU A 43 -3.96 8.96 -11.76
N TRP A 44 -3.74 7.72 -11.36
CA TRP A 44 -4.18 7.18 -10.09
C TRP A 44 -3.21 7.57 -8.97
N ARG A 45 -3.75 8.01 -7.83
CA ARG A 45 -2.97 8.33 -6.63
C ARG A 45 -3.63 7.73 -5.40
N TYR A 46 -2.83 7.26 -4.46
CA TYR A 46 -3.31 6.78 -3.18
C TYR A 46 -4.07 7.87 -2.44
N ILE A 47 -5.27 7.54 -1.96
CA ILE A 47 -6.03 8.36 -1.00
C ILE A 47 -6.12 7.65 0.36
N ILE A 48 -6.02 6.33 0.38
CA ILE A 48 -5.80 5.51 1.58
C ILE A 48 -4.75 4.46 1.22
N ASP A 49 -3.68 4.40 2.01
CA ASP A 49 -2.71 3.30 2.02
C ASP A 49 -2.98 2.46 3.27
N ASN A 50 -3.26 1.19 3.07
CA ASN A 50 -3.45 0.21 4.12
C ASN A 50 -2.57 -1.00 3.82
N ALA A 51 -1.26 -0.78 3.95
CA ALA A 51 -0.20 -1.76 3.76
C ALA A 51 -0.39 -3.09 4.52
N GLN A 52 -1.16 -3.11 5.62
CA GLN A 52 -1.40 -4.31 6.42
C GLN A 52 -2.74 -5.00 6.11
N GLY A 53 -3.55 -4.42 5.20
CA GLY A 53 -4.84 -4.96 4.82
C GLY A 53 -5.78 -5.06 6.02
N THR A 54 -6.08 -6.29 6.46
CA THR A 54 -6.95 -6.53 7.64
C THR A 54 -6.17 -6.91 8.89
N ALA A 55 -4.83 -6.98 8.83
CA ALA A 55 -4.02 -7.38 9.97
C ALA A 55 -4.08 -6.33 11.09
N VAL A 56 -4.20 -6.80 12.34
CA VAL A 56 -4.18 -5.94 13.51
C VAL A 56 -2.77 -5.39 13.71
N ARG A 57 -2.64 -4.06 13.87
CA ARG A 57 -1.37 -3.44 14.25
C ARG A 57 -0.87 -4.03 15.57
N GLN A 58 0.33 -4.60 15.55
CA GLN A 58 1.06 -4.89 16.78
C GLN A 58 1.62 -3.58 17.37
N PRO A 59 1.65 -3.43 18.70
CA PRO A 59 2.34 -2.30 19.33
C PRO A 59 3.81 -2.27 18.92
N ALA A 60 4.37 -1.06 18.82
CA ALA A 60 5.79 -0.83 18.61
C ALA A 60 6.61 -1.20 19.85
#